data_AF-A0A3L9ICZ7-F1
#
_entry.id   AF-A0A3L9ICZ7-F1
#
_cell.length_a   1.000
_cell.length_b   1.000
_cell.length_c   1.000
_cell.angle_alpha   90.00
_cell.angle_beta   90.00
_cell.angle_gamma   90.00
#
_symmetry.space_group_name_H-M   'P 1'
#
loop_
_entity.id
_entity.type
_entity.pdbx_description
1 polymer ?
#
loop_
_entity_poly.entity_id
_entity_poly.type
_entity_poly.pdbx_seq_one_letter_code
_entity_poly.pdbx_strand_id
1 'polypeptide(L)' 'AGVMVLNAGPDVMRFAPSLVVEDADIDEGMQRFAHAVAKVVGA' A
#
# COMPACT_ATOMS: atom_id res chain seq x y z
N ALA A 1 8.38 -9.08 4.86
CA ALA A 1 7.25 -9.00 3.92
C ALA A 1 6.93 -7.53 3.63
N GLY A 2 6.37 -7.21 2.47
CA GLY A 2 6.05 -5.84 2.04
C GLY A 2 4.80 -5.81 1.14
N VAL A 3 4.49 -4.63 0.61
CA VAL A 3 3.39 -4.40 -0.33
C VAL A 3 3.92 -3.60 -1.53
N MET A 4 3.51 -3.97 -2.75
CA MET A 4 3.87 -3.24 -3.97
C MET A 4 2.83 -2.18 -4.28
N VAL A 5 3.27 -0.97 -4.63
CA VAL A 5 2.43 0.19 -4.89
C VAL A 5 2.97 0.97 -6.09
N LEU A 6 2.21 1.94 -6.60
CA LEU A 6 2.62 2.81 -7.70
C LEU A 6 2.70 4.27 -7.25
N ASN A 7 3.46 5.07 -7.98
CA ASN A 7 3.39 6.53 -7.92
C ASN A 7 2.54 7.09 -9.07
N ALA A 8 2.02 8.30 -8.89
CA ALA A 8 1.34 9.10 -9.92
C ALA A 8 1.83 10.56 -9.87
N GLY A 9 3.16 10.73 -9.84
CA GLY A 9 3.81 12.01 -9.56
C GLY A 9 4.55 11.98 -8.22
N PRO A 10 5.28 13.05 -7.86
CA PRO A 10 6.05 13.11 -6.62
C PRO A 10 5.17 13.11 -5.38
N ASP A 11 3.95 13.66 -5.47
CA ASP A 11 3.09 13.92 -4.30
C ASP A 11 1.87 12.99 -4.22
N VAL A 12 1.74 12.00 -5.13
CA VAL A 12 0.55 11.15 -5.22
C VAL A 12 0.92 9.67 -5.32
N MET A 13 0.35 8.87 -4.42
CA MET A 13 0.38 7.40 -4.47
C MET A 13 -0.83 6.86 -5.25
N ARG A 14 -0.62 5.81 -6.05
CA ARG A 14 -1.66 5.16 -6.85
C ARG A 14 -1.69 3.66 -6.58
N PHE A 15 -2.90 3.10 -6.62
CA PHE A 15 -3.17 1.69 -6.46
C PHE A 15 -3.95 1.19 -7.69
N ALA A 16 -3.48 0.08 -8.27
CA ALA A 16 -4.13 -0.60 -9.38
C ALA A 16 -3.91 -2.12 -9.21
N PRO A 17 -4.52 -2.73 -8.18
CA PRO A 17 -4.37 -4.17 -7.94
C PRO A 17 -5.14 -4.99 -8.98
N SER A 18 -5.08 -6.33 -8.83
CA SER A 18 -5.95 -7.25 -9.58
C SER A 18 -7.42 -6.88 -9.40
N LEU A 19 -8.23 -7.02 -10.46
CA LEU A 19 -9.69 -6.80 -10.41
C LEU A 19 -10.43 -7.87 -9.59
N VAL A 20 -9.76 -8.97 -9.28
CA VAL A 20 -10.27 -10.11 -8.49
C VAL A 20 -9.36 -10.40 -7.31
N VAL A 21 -8.70 -9.37 -6.77
CA VAL A 21 -7.93 -9.48 -5.52
C VAL A 21 -8.86 -9.90 -4.37
N GLU A 22 -8.40 -10.78 -3.50
CA GLU A 22 -9.17 -11.22 -2.34
C GLU A 22 -9.18 -10.14 -1.24
N ASP A 23 -10.28 -10.03 -0.49
CA ASP A 23 -10.42 -9.03 0.58
C ASP A 23 -9.33 -9.18 1.64
N ALA A 24 -8.94 -10.42 1.97
CA ALA A 24 -7.86 -10.68 2.93
C ALA A 24 -6.50 -10.12 2.46
N ASP A 25 -6.21 -10.19 1.16
CA ASP A 25 -4.98 -9.64 0.59
C ASP A 25 -5.01 -8.10 0.56
N ILE A 26 -6.19 -7.51 0.35
CA ILE A 26 -6.38 -6.05 0.46
C ILE A 26 -6.08 -5.62 1.91
N ASP A 27 -6.71 -6.26 2.89
CA ASP A 27 -6.54 -5.92 4.30
C ASP A 27 -5.08 -6.07 4.74
N GLU A 28 -4.45 -7.20 4.42
CA GLU A 28 -3.05 -7.43 4.75
C GLU A 28 -2.12 -6.45 4.03
N GLY A 29 -2.35 -6.19 2.75
CA GLY A 29 -1.58 -5.24 1.96
C GLY A 29 -1.65 -3.81 2.53
N MET A 30 -2.84 -3.38 2.94
CA MET A 30 -3.05 -2.05 3.50
C MET A 30 -2.49 -1.92 4.92
N GLN A 31 -2.51 -2.98 5.74
CA GLN A 31 -1.82 -3.00 7.04
C GLN A 31 -0.29 -2.85 6.86
N ARG A 32 0.28 -3.55 5.89
CA ARG A 32 1.71 -3.43 5.55
C ARG A 32 2.05 -2.03 5.05
N PHE A 33 1.17 -1.42 4.25
CA PHE A 33 1.34 -0.03 3.80
C PHE A 33 1.31 0.95 4.97
N ALA A 34 0.36 0.82 5.90
CA ALA A 34 0.28 1.66 7.09
C ALA A 34 1.56 1.59 7.95
N HIS A 35 2.12 0.39 8.13
CA HIS A 35 3.40 0.22 8.82
C HIS A 35 4.56 0.89 8.09
N ALA A 36 4.59 0.83 6.76
CA ALA A 36 5.59 1.53 5.97
C ALA A 36 5.47 3.06 6.11
N VAL A 37 4.24 3.60 6.09
CA VAL A 37 3.98 5.03 6.30
C VAL A 37 4.46 5.47 7.67
N ALA A 38 4.12 4.74 8.74
CA ALA A 38 4.54 5.06 10.11
C ALA A 38 6.07 5.22 10.24
N LYS A 39 6.82 4.30 9.62
CA LYS A 39 8.29 4.38 9.58
C LYS A 39 8.83 5.60 8.83
N VAL A 40 8.13 6.06 7.78
CA VAL A 40 8.55 7.22 6.99
C VAL A 40 8.27 8.53 7.72
N VAL A 41 7.11 8.63 8.37
CA VAL A 41 6.71 9.85 9.09
C VAL A 41 7.26 9.92 10.52
N GLY A 42 7.82 8.80 11.03
CA GLY A 42 8.38 8.71 12.38
C GLY A 42 7.31 8.66 13.48
N ALA A 43 6.16 8.05 13.20
CA ALA A 43 5.03 7.88 14.13
C ALA A 43 4.94 6.46 14.70
#